data_AF-A0A0F9DJ80-F1
#
_entry.id   AF-A0A0F9DJ80-F1
#
_cell.length_a   1.000
_cell.length_b   1.000
_cell.length_c   1.000
_cell.angle_alpha   90.00
_cell.angle_beta   90.00
_cell.angle_gamma   90.00
#
_symmetry.space_group_name_H-M   'P 1'
#
loop_
_entity.id
_entity.type
_entity.pdbx_description
1 polymer ?
#
loop_
_entity_poly.entity_id
_entity_poly.type
_entity_poly.pdbx_seq_one_letter_code
_entity_poly.pdbx_strand_id
1 'polypeptide(L)'
;MKLQLASDLHLHRDKTFDFESSDSDILVLAGDIQSGTRGIEFAESLAERHGKIVLYVAGNHEYYMHNYNQLQESIRQKTKNSQNVFFL
;
A
#
# COMPACT_ATOMS: atom_id res chain seq x y z
N MET A 1 3.41 5.78 -19.66
CA MET A 1 3.30 5.47 -18.22
C MET A 1 3.02 3.99 -18.08
N LYS A 2 3.91 3.24 -17.45
CA LYS A 2 3.83 1.80 -17.21
C LYS A 2 3.57 1.55 -15.73
N LEU A 3 2.64 0.65 -15.44
CA LEU A 3 2.22 0.31 -14.09
C LEU A 3 2.52 -1.15 -13.82
N GLN A 4 2.92 -1.46 -12.58
CA GLN A 4 2.93 -2.82 -12.06
C GLN A 4 1.99 -2.86 -10.86
N LEU A 5 1.08 -3.82 -10.85
CA LEU A 5 -0.06 -3.81 -9.93
C LEU A 5 -0.14 -5.11 -9.15
N ALA A 6 -0.52 -5.00 -7.89
CA ALA A 6 -0.94 -6.11 -7.03
C ALA A 6 -2.17 -5.71 -6.21
N SER A 7 -3.04 -6.67 -5.92
CA SER A 7 -4.19 -6.54 -5.03
C SER A 7 -4.38 -7.85 -4.27
N ASP A 8 -5.23 -7.83 -3.23
CA ASP A 8 -5.67 -9.04 -2.52
C ASP A 8 -4.52 -9.88 -1.94
N LEU A 9 -3.38 -9.23 -1.66
CA LEU A 9 -2.18 -9.92 -1.20
C LEU A 9 -2.36 -10.54 0.18
N HIS A 10 -3.21 -9.94 1.03
CA HIS A 10 -3.55 -10.47 2.34
C HIS A 10 -2.29 -10.89 3.12
N LEU A 11 -1.35 -9.96 3.29
CA LEU A 11 0.01 -10.19 3.81
C LEU A 11 0.07 -10.42 5.33
N HIS A 12 -0.94 -11.08 5.89
CA HIS A 12 -0.96 -11.41 7.31
C HIS A 12 0.03 -12.55 7.59
N ARG A 13 0.62 -12.55 8.80
CA ARG A 13 1.58 -13.57 9.28
C ARG A 13 2.88 -13.57 8.46
N ASP A 14 3.36 -14.74 8.05
CA ASP A 14 4.66 -14.98 7.41
C ASP A 14 4.63 -14.83 5.87
N LYS A 15 3.54 -14.28 5.31
CA LYS A 15 3.44 -14.04 3.88
C LYS A 15 4.29 -12.84 3.48
N THR A 16 5.06 -13.00 2.42
CA THR A 16 5.86 -11.94 1.83
C THR A 16 5.45 -11.72 0.39
N PHE A 17 5.64 -10.50 -0.09
CA PHE A 17 5.46 -10.14 -1.48
C PHE A 17 6.49 -9.11 -1.88
N ASP A 18 6.94 -9.20 -3.12
CA ASP A 18 7.72 -8.15 -3.76
C ASP A 18 7.37 -8.10 -5.24
N PHE A 19 7.53 -6.92 -5.82
CA PHE A 19 7.47 -6.77 -7.26
C PHE A 19 8.79 -7.23 -7.88
N GLU A 20 8.71 -7.88 -9.04
CA GLU A 20 9.90 -8.08 -9.86
C GLU A 20 10.36 -6.73 -10.43
N SER A 21 11.68 -6.53 -10.52
CA SER A 21 12.26 -5.36 -11.17
C SER A 21 11.78 -5.26 -12.62
N SER A 22 11.22 -4.11 -12.98
CA SER A 22 10.70 -3.83 -14.31
C SER A 22 10.92 -2.37 -14.69
N ASP A 23 10.61 -2.03 -15.93
CA ASP A 23 10.61 -0.65 -16.43
C ASP A 23 9.29 0.10 -16.11
N SER A 24 8.53 -0.37 -15.12
CA SER A 24 7.36 0.34 -14.62
C SER A 24 7.73 1.68 -13.98
N ASP A 25 6.91 2.70 -14.21
CA ASP A 25 7.09 4.02 -13.62
C ASP A 25 6.53 4.07 -12.19
N ILE A 26 5.46 3.31 -11.94
CA ILE A 26 4.66 3.35 -10.71
C ILE A 26 4.25 1.93 -10.30
N LEU A 27 4.31 1.68 -9.00
CA LEU A 27 3.75 0.48 -8.37
C LEU A 27 2.35 0.79 -7.84
N VAL A 28 1.41 -0.12 -8.00
CA VAL A 28 0.03 0.05 -7.53
C VAL A 28 -0.33 -1.10 -6.58
N LEU A 29 -0.76 -0.73 -5.38
CA LEU A 29 -1.33 -1.62 -4.39
C LEU A 29 -2.85 -1.35 -4.32
N ALA A 30 -3.63 -2.19 -5.00
CA ALA A 30 -5.05 -1.96 -5.28
C ALA A 30 -5.99 -2.68 -4.29
N GLY A 31 -5.75 -2.50 -2.99
CA GLY A 31 -6.62 -2.98 -1.92
C GLY A 31 -6.33 -4.39 -1.41
N ASP A 32 -6.83 -4.66 -0.21
CA ASP A 32 -6.72 -5.92 0.52
C ASP A 32 -5.26 -6.41 0.67
N ILE A 33 -4.38 -5.47 0.98
CA ILE A 33 -2.94 -5.71 1.13
C ILE A 33 -2.63 -6.21 2.54
N GLN A 34 -3.12 -5.48 3.54
CA GLN A 34 -2.86 -5.72 4.96
C GLN A 34 -3.95 -5.04 5.80
N SER A 35 -4.10 -5.41 7.09
CA SER A 35 -5.06 -4.75 7.99
C SER A 35 -4.56 -3.39 8.52
N GLY A 36 -5.47 -2.44 8.68
CA GLY A 36 -5.19 -1.13 9.27
C GLY A 36 -4.20 -0.31 8.45
N THR A 37 -3.28 0.38 9.14
CA THR A 37 -2.26 1.22 8.50
C THR A 37 -0.97 0.48 8.15
N ARG A 38 -0.91 -0.84 8.36
CA ARG A 38 0.27 -1.67 8.04
C ARG A 38 0.49 -1.82 6.54
N GLY A 39 -0.56 -1.70 5.74
CA GLY A 39 -0.43 -1.68 4.28
C GLY A 39 0.38 -0.49 3.78
N ILE A 40 0.30 0.65 4.47
CA ILE A 40 1.11 1.83 4.17
C ILE A 40 2.57 1.62 4.51
N GLU A 41 2.90 0.97 5.64
CA GLU A 41 4.29 0.62 5.99
C GLU A 41 4.90 -0.30 4.93
N PHE A 42 4.11 -1.25 4.45
CA PHE A 42 4.52 -2.12 3.36
C PHE A 42 4.73 -1.33 2.06
N ALA A 43 3.83 -0.40 1.73
CA ALA A 43 3.99 0.48 0.57
C ALA A 43 5.25 1.35 0.66
N GLU A 44 5.57 1.89 1.82
CA GLU A 44 6.80 2.67 2.05
C GLU A 44 8.04 1.81 1.82
N SER A 45 8.04 0.57 2.32
CA SER A 45 9.14 -0.37 2.10
C SER A 45 9.32 -0.73 0.61
N LEU A 46 8.23 -0.81 -0.17
CA LEU A 46 8.31 -1.02 -1.61
C LEU A 46 8.84 0.22 -2.33
N ALA A 47 8.38 1.40 -1.94
CA ALA A 47 8.83 2.66 -2.52
C ALA A 47 10.34 2.84 -2.33
N GLU A 48 10.85 2.53 -1.14
CA GLU A 48 12.29 2.57 -0.85
C GLU A 48 13.08 1.52 -1.65
N ARG A 49 12.66 0.25 -1.61
CA ARG A 49 13.38 -0.84 -2.29
C ARG A 49 13.44 -0.69 -3.80
N HIS A 50 12.36 -0.20 -4.42
CA HIS A 50 12.27 -0.05 -5.87
C HIS A 50 12.68 1.35 -6.35
N GLY A 51 12.80 2.32 -5.44
CA GLY A 51 13.02 3.72 -5.81
C GLY A 51 11.89 4.30 -6.65
N LYS A 52 10.65 3.85 -6.43
CA LYS A 52 9.47 4.18 -7.25
C LYS A 52 8.34 4.76 -6.41
N ILE A 53 7.45 5.48 -7.08
CA ILE A 53 6.18 5.91 -6.50
C ILE A 53 5.29 4.68 -6.31
N VAL A 54 4.61 4.61 -5.15
CA VAL A 54 3.57 3.62 -4.85
C VAL A 54 2.23 4.32 -4.72
N LEU A 55 1.26 3.94 -5.54
CA LEU A 55 -0.14 4.32 -5.36
C LEU A 55 -0.84 3.25 -4.52
N TYR A 56 -1.47 3.68 -3.44
CA TYR A 56 -2.19 2.82 -2.51
C TYR A 56 -3.68 3.11 -2.58
N VAL A 57 -4.47 2.06 -2.74
CA VAL A 57 -5.93 2.08 -2.57
C VAL A 57 -6.25 1.13 -1.43
N ALA A 58 -7.05 1.57 -0.47
CA ALA A 58 -7.52 0.69 0.61
C ALA A 58 -8.69 -0.16 0.10
N GLY A 59 -8.61 -1.47 0.32
CA GLY A 59 -9.72 -2.38 0.13
C GLY A 59 -10.56 -2.48 1.40
N ASN A 60 -11.54 -3.38 1.41
CA ASN A 60 -12.39 -3.58 2.59
C ASN A 60 -11.61 -4.21 3.76
N HIS A 61 -10.61 -5.05 3.47
CA HIS A 61 -9.87 -5.78 4.49
C HIS A 61 -9.04 -4.85 5.38
N GLU A 62 -8.54 -3.73 4.85
CA GLU A 62 -7.87 -2.69 5.64
C GLU A 62 -8.74 -2.25 6.83
N TYR A 63 -10.05 -2.11 6.63
CA TYR A 63 -11.00 -1.60 7.62
C TYR A 63 -11.58 -2.66 8.57
N TYR A 64 -11.23 -3.94 8.40
CA TYR A 64 -11.75 -4.99 9.28
C TYR A 64 -11.34 -4.73 10.73
N MET A 65 -12.29 -4.82 11.66
CA MET A 65 -12.10 -4.53 13.09
C MET A 65 -11.63 -3.10 13.41
N HIS A 66 -11.78 -2.16 12.48
CA HIS A 66 -11.45 -0.75 12.68
C HIS A 66 -12.69 0.12 12.49
N ASN A 67 -12.69 1.30 13.10
CA ASN A 67 -13.65 2.34 12.73
C ASN A 67 -13.25 2.92 11.37
N TYR A 68 -14.16 2.86 10.40
CA TYR A 68 -13.90 3.30 9.03
C TYR A 68 -13.38 4.74 8.94
N ASN A 69 -14.07 5.71 9.57
CA ASN A 69 -13.71 7.13 9.47
C ASN A 69 -12.37 7.42 10.14
N GLN A 70 -12.12 6.86 11.32
CA GLN A 70 -10.86 7.07 12.04
C GLN A 70 -9.67 6.44 11.30
N LEU A 71 -9.85 5.23 10.76
CA LEU A 71 -8.80 4.59 9.99
C LEU A 71 -8.55 5.32 8.66
N GLN A 72 -9.59 5.78 7.99
CA GLN A 72 -9.46 6.54 6.74
C GLN A 72 -8.61 7.80 6.94
N GLU A 73 -8.86 8.53 8.03
CA GLU A 73 -8.04 9.69 8.38
C GLU A 73 -6.60 9.28 8.74
N SER A 74 -6.44 8.19 9.50
CA SER A 74 -5.13 7.67 9.87
C SER A 74 -4.29 7.28 8.65
N ILE A 75 -4.89 6.63 7.66
CA ILE A 75 -4.24 6.29 6.39
C ILE A 75 -3.80 7.58 5.67
N ARG A 76 -4.72 8.54 5.50
CA ARG A 76 -4.41 9.83 4.86
C ARG A 76 -3.26 10.57 5.55
N GLN A 77 -3.28 10.63 6.87
CA GLN A 77 -2.23 11.29 7.66
C GLN A 77 -0.89 10.57 7.54
N LYS A 78 -0.89 9.23 7.54
CA LYS A 78 0.34 8.46 7.37
C LYS A 78 0.95 8.72 6.00
N THR A 79 0.16 8.64 4.93
CA THR A 79 0.65 8.90 3.57
C THR A 79 1.07 10.34 3.32
N LYS A 80 0.51 11.33 4.03
CA LYS A 80 0.99 12.73 3.96
C LYS A 80 2.43 12.88 4.44
N ASN A 81 2.89 12.00 5.33
CA ASN A 81 4.26 12.00 5.84
C ASN A 81 5.20 11.11 5.02
N SER A 82 4.67 10.35 4.06
CA SER A 82 5.45 9.51 3.15
C SER A 82 5.89 10.35 1.94
N GLN A 83 7.13 10.17 1.50
CA GLN A 83 7.65 10.92 0.34
C GLN A 83 7.13 10.38 -1.00
N ASN A 84 7.02 9.06 -1.12
CA ASN A 84 6.76 8.36 -2.38
C ASN A 84 5.54 7.44 -2.35
N VAL A 85 4.67 7.56 -1.34
CA VAL A 85 3.44 6.77 -1.22
C VAL A 85 2.24 7.70 -1.24
N PHE A 86 1.31 7.46 -2.16
CA PHE A 86 0.12 8.29 -2.31
C PHE A 86 -1.14 7.44 -2.13
N PHE A 87 -2.01 7.86 -1.21
CA PHE A 87 -3.31 7.25 -0.99
C PHE A 87 -4.37 7.92 -1.87
N LEU A 88 -5.14 7.11 -2.60
CA LEU A 88 -6.27 7.56 -3.43
C LEU A 88 -7.59 7.46 -2.63
#